data_AF-A0A949NVP5-F1
#
_entry.id   AF-A0A949NVP5-F1
#
_cell.length_a   1.000
_cell.length_b   1.000
_cell.length_c   1.000
_cell.angle_alpha   90.00
_cell.angle_beta   90.00
_cell.angle_gamma   90.00
#
_symmetry.space_group_name_H-M   'P 1'
#
loop_
_entity.id
_entity.type
_entity.pdbx_description
1 polymer ?
#
loop_
_entity_poly.entity_id
_entity_poly.type
_entity_poly.pdbx_seq_one_letter_code
_entity_poly.pdbx_strand_id
1 'polypeptide(L)'
;MSFFNYLVLGIIYFIASSTSFTFGIGYFTLYRPVFSGLLTGAALGDPMLGLMTGAITNLLFIDFTSSGGSLKGDPSLAGILAAMLAVKLDIMPGAAIAIAYPVSMVGLVIWRYRLTYNVRFTDILKNSINKNPIKALKRYTILLPQLALLVGSIVATFITALTIFSLSETFLGLVPKLEIVLNTTGILMVILAASSAILWFKYKYNIILFSIAYLVSVYFHFDTYLVLVVILIISAQKRKPITNEKYKSSTLSSKHLVRSWSTWMNFNHSCYNYELLQGASFSYSMVPVLKKLYLGKKEERENSIRRHFEFFNTEPNIGTAIHGYIIQLEDRKISDRRITDADIADTKKGLMGAVSDMGDSTTQTVLAPLLILGMIYGVVSEEISFFIISALMMSGSIIYLSLKGYFDGFYYGEEGVLRRVNLLKEIKLFRISDKLFVIVLGLVTGETIFRILTMLQVDKITSGSAGLLVLFVIFNYLIRKGVKIELIILALYLLNIVFLIFV
;
A
#
# COMPACT_ATOMS: atom_id res chain seq x y z
N MET A 1 6.90 12.92 -26.11
CA MET A 1 7.31 11.56 -25.63
C MET A 1 7.09 10.51 -26.72
N SER A 2 7.82 9.39 -26.71
CA SER A 2 7.60 8.29 -27.68
C SER A 2 6.53 7.29 -27.21
N PHE A 3 5.97 6.51 -28.15
CA PHE A 3 5.04 5.40 -27.83
C PHE A 3 5.63 4.40 -26.83
N PHE A 4 6.92 4.09 -26.99
CA PHE A 4 7.63 3.17 -26.10
C PHE A 4 7.62 3.64 -24.65
N ASN A 5 7.79 4.95 -24.42
CA ASN A 5 7.74 5.51 -23.06
C ASN A 5 6.38 5.24 -22.40
N TYR A 6 5.28 5.50 -23.10
CA TYR A 6 3.93 5.25 -22.56
C TYR A 6 3.68 3.77 -22.27
N LEU A 7 4.17 2.87 -23.13
CA LEU A 7 4.10 1.42 -22.89
C LEU A 7 4.84 1.03 -21.60
N VAL A 8 6.04 1.57 -21.38
CA VAL A 8 6.81 1.32 -20.16
C VAL A 8 6.08 1.83 -18.92
N LEU A 9 5.47 3.02 -18.97
CA LEU A 9 4.65 3.53 -17.86
C LEU A 9 3.47 2.60 -17.54
N GLY A 10 2.83 2.06 -18.56
CA GLY A 10 1.76 1.06 -18.40
C GLY A 10 2.23 -0.24 -17.73
N ILE A 11 3.44 -0.70 -18.06
CA ILE A 11 4.06 -1.87 -17.42
C ILE A 11 4.41 -1.57 -15.95
N ILE A 12 4.95 -0.38 -15.66
CA ILE A 12 5.22 0.06 -14.27
C ILE A 12 3.91 0.07 -13.48
N TYR A 13 2.83 0.63 -14.02
CA TYR A 13 1.54 0.66 -13.36
C TYR A 13 0.96 -0.75 -13.15
N PHE A 14 1.12 -1.67 -14.11
CA PHE A 14 0.75 -3.07 -13.95
C PHE A 14 1.50 -3.74 -12.79
N ILE A 15 2.82 -3.61 -12.75
CA ILE A 15 3.66 -4.20 -11.70
C ILE A 15 3.29 -3.64 -10.32
N ALA A 16 2.99 -2.35 -10.25
CA ALA A 16 2.57 -1.68 -9.02
C ALA A 16 1.16 -2.10 -8.56
N SER A 17 0.22 -2.23 -9.51
CA SER A 17 -1.18 -2.60 -9.25
C SER A 17 -1.40 -4.10 -9.07
N SER A 18 -0.46 -4.91 -9.55
CA SER A 18 -0.45 -6.35 -9.35
C SER A 18 0.19 -6.65 -7.99
N THR A 19 -0.55 -7.34 -7.13
CA THR A 19 0.07 -7.97 -5.94
C THR A 19 0.80 -9.26 -6.31
N SER A 20 0.85 -9.61 -7.60
CA SER A 20 1.48 -10.82 -8.09
C SER A 20 2.96 -10.65 -8.39
N PHE A 21 3.70 -11.74 -8.11
CA PHE A 21 5.15 -11.83 -8.29
C PHE A 21 5.98 -10.95 -7.35
N THR A 22 5.37 -10.33 -6.34
CA THR A 22 6.04 -9.44 -5.38
C THR A 22 6.15 -10.04 -3.97
N PHE A 23 5.77 -11.29 -3.74
CA PHE A 23 5.73 -11.87 -2.38
C PHE A 23 5.02 -10.97 -1.33
N GLY A 24 3.92 -10.33 -1.73
CA GLY A 24 3.12 -9.43 -0.88
C GLY A 24 3.73 -8.08 -0.54
N ILE A 25 4.96 -7.77 -0.98
CA ILE A 25 5.60 -6.47 -0.69
C ILE A 25 5.13 -5.36 -1.63
N GLY A 26 4.65 -5.70 -2.83
CA GLY A 26 4.33 -4.75 -3.90
C GLY A 26 3.37 -3.63 -3.48
N TYR A 27 2.35 -3.94 -2.67
CA TYR A 27 1.41 -2.95 -2.13
C TYR A 27 2.08 -1.90 -1.22
N PHE A 28 3.13 -2.28 -0.50
CA PHE A 28 3.83 -1.40 0.45
C PHE A 28 5.05 -0.70 -0.15
N THR A 29 5.51 -1.16 -1.31
CA THR A 29 6.65 -0.57 -2.04
C THR A 29 6.20 -0.07 -3.41
N LEU A 30 6.09 -0.95 -4.41
CA LEU A 30 5.87 -0.61 -5.82
C LEU A 30 4.59 0.20 -6.08
N TYR A 31 3.50 -0.06 -5.34
CA TYR A 31 2.25 0.69 -5.41
C TYR A 31 2.35 2.11 -4.81
N ARG A 32 3.40 2.39 -4.04
CA ARG A 32 3.59 3.69 -3.40
C ARG A 32 4.23 4.69 -4.38
N PRO A 33 3.77 5.96 -4.39
CA PRO A 33 4.30 7.01 -5.27
C PRO A 33 5.83 7.13 -5.26
N VAL A 34 6.49 6.97 -4.11
CA VAL A 34 7.97 7.08 -4.01
C VAL A 34 8.69 6.05 -4.90
N PHE A 35 8.19 4.82 -4.98
CA PHE A 35 8.78 3.77 -5.82
C PHE A 35 8.34 3.87 -7.28
N SER A 36 7.04 4.06 -7.51
CA SER A 36 6.52 4.20 -8.87
C SER A 36 7.06 5.46 -9.57
N GLY A 37 7.33 6.53 -8.82
CA GLY A 37 8.03 7.72 -9.28
C GLY A 37 9.50 7.47 -9.61
N LEU A 38 10.24 6.75 -8.75
CA LEU A 38 11.61 6.31 -9.04
C LEU A 38 11.70 5.49 -10.33
N LEU A 39 10.82 4.49 -10.49
CA LEU A 39 10.80 3.65 -11.69
C LEU A 39 10.43 4.46 -12.94
N THR A 40 9.50 5.40 -12.81
CA THR A 40 9.11 6.30 -13.90
C THR A 40 10.26 7.23 -14.29
N GLY A 41 10.93 7.86 -13.32
CA GLY A 41 12.09 8.70 -13.58
C GLY A 41 13.22 7.92 -14.25
N ALA A 42 13.54 6.73 -13.75
CA ALA A 42 14.53 5.84 -14.35
C ALA A 42 14.18 5.47 -15.80
N ALA A 43 12.90 5.17 -16.09
CA ALA A 43 12.44 4.87 -17.45
C ALA A 43 12.50 6.09 -18.39
N LEU A 44 12.43 7.30 -17.86
CA LEU A 44 12.33 8.53 -18.64
C LEU A 44 13.65 9.33 -18.71
N GLY A 45 14.68 8.92 -17.95
CA GLY A 45 16.05 9.45 -18.02
C GLY A 45 16.53 10.21 -16.79
N ASP A 46 15.69 10.44 -15.79
CA ASP A 46 16.07 11.12 -14.54
C ASP A 46 15.45 10.40 -13.31
N PRO A 47 16.17 9.43 -12.73
CA PRO A 47 15.68 8.68 -11.57
C PRO A 47 15.56 9.52 -10.30
N MET A 48 16.40 10.56 -10.12
CA MET A 48 16.41 11.35 -8.90
C MET A 48 15.26 12.34 -8.86
N LEU A 49 14.97 13.02 -9.98
CA LEU A 49 13.79 13.87 -10.09
C LEU A 49 12.49 13.07 -9.97
N GLY A 50 12.45 11.87 -10.59
CA GLY A 50 11.32 10.95 -10.43
C GLY A 50 11.13 10.46 -8.99
N LEU A 51 12.23 10.12 -8.29
CA LEU A 51 12.21 9.72 -6.88
C LEU A 51 11.73 10.87 -5.97
N MET A 52 12.26 12.08 -6.15
CA MET A 52 11.86 13.28 -5.38
C MET A 52 10.37 13.59 -5.59
N THR A 53 9.92 13.60 -6.85
CA THR A 53 8.52 13.86 -7.19
C THR A 53 7.61 12.77 -6.62
N GLY A 54 8.03 11.51 -6.71
CA GLY A 54 7.35 10.37 -6.09
C GLY A 54 7.24 10.52 -4.57
N ALA A 55 8.31 10.91 -3.88
CA ALA A 55 8.33 11.10 -2.44
C ALA A 55 7.34 12.19 -1.97
N ILE A 56 7.34 13.34 -2.63
CA ILE A 56 6.42 14.45 -2.31
C ILE A 56 4.98 14.02 -2.64
N THR A 57 4.75 13.34 -3.77
CA THR A 57 3.43 12.77 -4.12
C THR A 57 2.94 11.83 -3.03
N ASN A 58 3.83 11.05 -2.43
CA ASN A 58 3.50 10.07 -1.40
C ASN A 58 2.92 10.69 -0.12
N LEU A 59 3.24 11.96 0.19
CA LEU A 59 2.67 12.67 1.33
C LEU A 59 1.16 12.90 1.18
N LEU A 60 0.66 13.07 -0.05
CA LEU A 60 -0.78 13.24 -0.34
C LEU A 60 -1.59 11.99 0.00
N PHE A 61 -0.92 10.84 -0.01
CA PHE A 61 -1.51 9.52 0.19
C PHE A 61 -0.99 8.86 1.48
N ILE A 62 -0.45 9.63 2.43
CA ILE A 62 0.12 9.04 3.65
C ILE A 62 -0.92 8.36 4.54
N ASP A 63 -2.15 8.86 4.51
CA ASP A 63 -3.31 8.27 5.20
C ASP A 63 -4.11 7.31 4.30
N PHE A 64 -3.51 6.85 3.19
CA PHE A 64 -4.15 5.87 2.31
C PHE A 64 -4.20 4.49 2.97
N THR A 65 -5.43 4.03 3.24
CA THR A 65 -5.76 2.65 3.60
C THR A 65 -6.71 2.04 2.58
N SER A 66 -6.57 0.73 2.31
CA SER A 66 -7.53 0.03 1.45
C SER A 66 -8.86 -0.27 2.15
N SER A 67 -8.93 -0.08 3.47
CA SER A 67 -10.14 -0.27 4.28
C SER A 67 -11.02 0.99 4.28
N GLY A 68 -12.33 0.83 4.08
CA GLY A 68 -13.31 1.91 4.27
C GLY A 68 -13.68 2.76 3.05
N GLY A 69 -13.11 2.50 1.86
CA GLY A 69 -13.64 3.05 0.59
C GLY A 69 -13.59 4.58 0.43
N SER A 70 -12.80 5.31 1.25
CA SER A 70 -12.54 6.73 1.02
C SER A 70 -11.48 6.88 -0.07
N LEU A 71 -11.79 7.68 -1.09
CA LEU A 71 -11.09 7.67 -2.37
C LEU A 71 -10.35 8.99 -2.58
N LYS A 72 -9.07 9.04 -2.21
CA LYS A 72 -8.16 10.16 -2.48
C LYS A 72 -7.45 10.08 -3.83
N GLY A 73 -7.76 9.09 -4.66
CA GLY A 73 -7.10 8.79 -5.94
C GLY A 73 -6.28 7.51 -5.87
N ASP A 74 -5.75 7.06 -7.01
CA ASP A 74 -4.81 5.95 -7.07
C ASP A 74 -3.38 6.45 -6.81
N PRO A 75 -2.73 6.05 -5.70
CA PRO A 75 -1.39 6.53 -5.36
C PRO A 75 -0.36 6.18 -6.44
N SER A 76 -0.38 4.96 -6.97
CA SER A 76 0.60 4.53 -7.95
C SER A 76 0.48 5.32 -9.24
N LEU A 77 -0.74 5.50 -9.75
CA LEU A 77 -0.99 6.29 -10.95
C LEU A 77 -0.60 7.76 -10.72
N ALA A 78 -0.90 8.33 -9.55
CA ALA A 78 -0.47 9.68 -9.20
C ALA A 78 1.06 9.83 -9.26
N GLY A 79 1.80 8.88 -8.67
CA GLY A 79 3.26 8.89 -8.66
C GLY A 79 3.86 8.78 -10.07
N ILE A 80 3.30 7.90 -10.90
CA ILE A 80 3.73 7.74 -12.31
C ILE A 80 3.48 9.03 -13.10
N LEU A 81 2.27 9.59 -13.03
CA LEU A 81 1.92 10.78 -13.80
C LEU A 81 2.70 12.02 -13.33
N ALA A 82 2.87 12.20 -12.01
CA ALA A 82 3.65 13.32 -11.46
C ALA A 82 5.12 13.22 -11.87
N ALA A 83 5.76 12.06 -11.69
CA ALA A 83 7.16 11.87 -12.09
C ALA A 83 7.35 12.02 -13.61
N MET A 84 6.40 11.54 -14.42
CA MET A 84 6.44 11.73 -15.88
C MET A 84 6.43 13.22 -16.25
N LEU A 85 5.51 14.00 -15.68
CA LEU A 85 5.38 15.42 -15.97
C LEU A 85 6.62 16.19 -15.53
N ALA A 86 7.12 15.95 -14.31
CA ALA A 86 8.33 16.59 -13.81
C ALA A 86 9.53 16.32 -14.73
N VAL A 87 9.78 15.06 -15.10
CA VAL A 87 10.95 14.69 -15.92
C VAL A 87 10.83 15.13 -17.38
N LYS A 88 9.62 15.14 -17.96
CA LYS A 88 9.47 15.43 -19.41
C LYS A 88 9.14 16.87 -19.74
N LEU A 89 8.59 17.62 -18.79
CA LEU A 89 8.34 19.05 -18.96
C LEU A 89 9.34 19.92 -18.20
N ASP A 90 10.28 19.31 -17.46
CA ASP A 90 11.28 19.99 -16.64
C ASP A 90 10.64 20.99 -15.65
N ILE A 91 9.50 20.60 -15.10
CA ILE A 91 8.74 21.42 -14.15
C ILE A 91 9.00 21.00 -12.71
N MET A 92 8.77 21.93 -11.80
CA MET A 92 8.88 21.68 -10.37
C MET A 92 7.98 20.52 -9.90
N PRO A 93 8.45 19.69 -8.95
CA PRO A 93 7.66 18.59 -8.40
C PRO A 93 6.27 19.00 -7.88
N GLY A 94 6.16 20.17 -7.24
CA GLY A 94 4.86 20.65 -6.74
C GLY A 94 3.86 20.91 -7.88
N ALA A 95 4.31 21.45 -9.01
CA ALA A 95 3.45 21.68 -10.17
C ALA A 95 2.99 20.36 -10.79
N ALA A 96 3.93 19.43 -10.99
CA ALA A 96 3.63 18.11 -11.53
C ALA A 96 2.60 17.35 -10.67
N ILE A 97 2.71 17.46 -9.35
CA ILE A 97 1.81 16.83 -8.39
C ILE A 97 0.41 17.43 -8.44
N ALA A 98 0.31 18.76 -8.51
CA ALA A 98 -0.97 19.44 -8.65
C ALA A 98 -1.70 18.95 -9.91
N ILE A 99 -1.00 18.86 -11.04
CA ILE A 99 -1.60 18.36 -12.27
C ILE A 99 -2.01 16.87 -12.14
N ALA A 100 -1.15 16.03 -11.59
CA ALA A 100 -1.35 14.57 -11.56
C ALA A 100 -2.44 14.10 -10.58
N TYR A 101 -2.58 14.76 -9.43
CA TYR A 101 -3.45 14.29 -8.35
C TYR A 101 -4.92 14.11 -8.75
N PRO A 102 -5.61 15.08 -9.39
CA PRO A 102 -7.00 14.90 -9.82
C PRO A 102 -7.16 13.77 -10.86
N VAL A 103 -6.20 13.63 -11.78
CA VAL A 103 -6.25 12.61 -12.85
C VAL A 103 -6.04 11.20 -12.31
N SER A 104 -5.32 11.07 -11.19
CA SER A 104 -5.12 9.77 -10.52
C SER A 104 -6.42 9.09 -10.07
N MET A 105 -7.53 9.84 -9.96
CA MET A 105 -8.86 9.27 -9.64
C MET A 105 -9.33 8.24 -10.67
N VAL A 106 -8.82 8.29 -11.91
CA VAL A 106 -9.10 7.28 -12.94
C VAL A 106 -8.65 5.89 -12.48
N GLY A 107 -7.58 5.77 -11.69
CA GLY A 107 -7.12 4.48 -11.18
C GLY A 107 -8.14 3.78 -10.28
N LEU A 108 -9.00 4.55 -9.60
CA LEU A 108 -10.09 4.02 -8.78
C LEU A 108 -11.18 3.39 -9.62
N VAL A 109 -11.44 3.97 -10.79
CA VAL A 109 -12.36 3.42 -11.79
C VAL A 109 -11.81 2.10 -12.31
N ILE A 110 -10.51 2.05 -12.65
CA ILE A 110 -9.81 0.81 -13.05
C ILE A 110 -9.94 -0.27 -11.98
N TRP A 111 -9.71 0.08 -10.70
CA TRP A 111 -9.83 -0.85 -9.57
C TRP A 111 -11.26 -1.42 -9.43
N ARG A 112 -12.29 -0.58 -9.53
CA ARG A 112 -13.70 -1.02 -9.50
C ARG A 112 -14.03 -1.94 -10.67
N TYR A 113 -13.62 -1.58 -11.89
CA TYR A 113 -13.82 -2.42 -13.06
C TYR A 113 -13.08 -3.77 -12.94
N ARG A 114 -11.88 -3.78 -12.34
CA ARG A 114 -11.14 -5.01 -12.02
C ARG A 114 -11.95 -5.97 -11.18
N LEU A 115 -12.52 -5.49 -10.08
CA LEU A 115 -13.37 -6.31 -9.22
C LEU A 115 -14.58 -6.88 -9.98
N THR A 116 -15.18 -6.09 -10.88
CA THR A 116 -16.33 -6.50 -11.69
C THR A 116 -15.97 -7.53 -12.76
N TYR A 117 -14.94 -7.30 -13.59
CA TYR A 117 -14.63 -8.26 -14.66
C TYR A 117 -14.06 -9.57 -14.10
N ASN A 118 -13.40 -9.54 -12.93
CA ASN A 118 -12.92 -10.76 -12.28
C ASN A 118 -14.05 -11.72 -11.87
N VAL A 119 -15.28 -11.22 -11.67
CA VAL A 119 -16.47 -12.07 -11.45
C VAL A 119 -16.68 -13.02 -12.64
N ARG A 120 -16.46 -12.57 -13.88
CA ARG A 120 -16.59 -13.42 -15.07
C ARG A 120 -15.61 -14.60 -15.05
N PHE A 121 -14.39 -14.38 -14.57
CA PHE A 121 -13.42 -15.47 -14.42
C PHE A 121 -13.85 -16.45 -13.33
N THR A 122 -14.40 -15.95 -12.23
CA THR A 122 -14.99 -16.76 -11.15
C THR A 122 -16.16 -17.62 -11.65
N ASP A 123 -17.05 -17.08 -12.50
CA ASP A 123 -18.17 -17.85 -13.08
C ASP A 123 -17.69 -19.01 -13.96
N ILE A 124 -16.70 -18.74 -14.83
CA ILE A 124 -16.08 -19.79 -15.66
C ILE A 124 -15.36 -20.81 -14.78
N LEU A 125 -14.74 -20.36 -13.70
CA LEU A 125 -14.03 -21.20 -12.73
C LEU A 125 -14.99 -22.15 -12.00
N LYS A 126 -16.17 -21.71 -11.56
CA LYS A 126 -17.20 -22.57 -10.93
C LYS A 126 -17.55 -23.79 -11.79
N ASN A 127 -17.66 -23.60 -13.10
CA ASN A 127 -17.96 -24.69 -14.03
C ASN A 127 -16.72 -25.57 -14.31
N SER A 128 -15.54 -24.95 -14.42
CA SER A 128 -14.30 -25.63 -14.78
C SER A 128 -13.66 -26.41 -13.63
N ILE A 129 -13.92 -26.01 -12.38
CA ILE A 129 -13.32 -26.61 -11.19
C ILE A 129 -13.77 -28.05 -10.97
N ASN A 130 -14.94 -28.45 -11.50
CA ASN A 130 -15.44 -29.83 -11.40
C ASN A 130 -14.66 -30.81 -12.28
N LYS A 131 -14.09 -30.34 -13.41
CA LYS A 131 -13.36 -31.20 -14.37
C LYS A 131 -11.89 -31.37 -14.02
N ASN A 132 -11.19 -30.26 -13.73
CA ASN A 132 -9.78 -30.28 -13.34
C ASN A 132 -9.47 -29.04 -12.48
N PRO A 133 -9.64 -29.14 -11.14
CA PRO A 133 -9.51 -27.99 -10.25
C PRO A 133 -8.18 -27.25 -10.38
N ILE A 134 -7.07 -27.99 -10.46
CA ILE A 134 -5.72 -27.42 -10.46
C ILE A 134 -5.48 -26.60 -11.73
N LYS A 135 -5.85 -27.15 -12.90
CA LYS A 135 -5.69 -26.45 -14.18
C LYS A 135 -6.64 -25.25 -14.27
N ALA A 136 -7.87 -25.39 -13.76
CA ALA A 136 -8.87 -24.33 -13.75
C ALA A 136 -8.40 -23.15 -12.88
N LEU A 137 -7.99 -23.40 -11.63
CA LEU A 137 -7.48 -22.37 -10.72
C LEU A 137 -6.27 -21.63 -11.31
N LYS A 138 -5.28 -22.36 -11.86
CA LYS A 138 -4.12 -21.71 -12.48
C LYS A 138 -4.52 -20.76 -13.63
N ARG A 139 -5.50 -21.16 -14.45
CA ARG A 139 -5.92 -20.38 -15.63
C ARG A 139 -6.78 -19.20 -15.26
N TYR A 140 -7.80 -19.41 -14.43
CA TYR A 140 -8.86 -18.43 -14.16
C TYR A 140 -8.66 -17.64 -12.87
N THR A 141 -7.78 -18.07 -11.97
CA THR A 141 -7.39 -17.27 -10.80
C THR A 141 -6.13 -16.44 -11.07
N ILE A 142 -5.18 -16.97 -11.86
CA ILE A 142 -3.88 -16.30 -12.07
C ILE A 142 -3.74 -15.77 -13.49
N LEU A 143 -3.62 -16.67 -14.47
CA LEU A 143 -3.14 -16.28 -15.80
C LEU A 143 -4.04 -15.24 -16.47
N LEU A 144 -5.34 -15.53 -16.62
CA LEU A 144 -6.27 -14.65 -17.33
C LEU A 144 -6.56 -13.35 -16.57
N PRO A 145 -6.83 -13.35 -15.26
CA PRO A 145 -6.97 -12.10 -14.50
C PRO A 145 -5.75 -11.20 -14.57
N GLN A 146 -4.54 -11.77 -14.50
CA GLN A 146 -3.30 -10.97 -14.57
C GLN A 146 -3.04 -10.44 -15.98
N LEU A 147 -3.36 -11.20 -17.03
CA LEU A 147 -3.30 -10.69 -18.41
C LEU A 147 -4.32 -9.57 -18.65
N ALA A 148 -5.54 -9.71 -18.13
CA ALA A 148 -6.56 -8.67 -18.21
C ALA A 148 -6.13 -7.40 -17.46
N LEU A 149 -5.51 -7.55 -16.29
CA LEU A 149 -4.93 -6.44 -15.54
C LEU A 149 -3.79 -5.76 -16.32
N LEU A 150 -2.87 -6.53 -16.92
CA LEU A 150 -1.77 -5.99 -17.73
C LEU A 150 -2.30 -5.13 -18.88
N VAL A 151 -3.22 -5.67 -19.67
CA VAL A 151 -3.82 -4.94 -20.80
C VAL A 151 -4.57 -3.70 -20.30
N GLY A 152 -5.38 -3.84 -19.24
CA GLY A 152 -6.13 -2.74 -18.65
C GLY A 152 -5.24 -1.62 -18.11
N SER A 153 -4.16 -1.97 -17.40
CA SER A 153 -3.16 -1.03 -16.89
C SER A 153 -2.45 -0.31 -18.03
N ILE A 154 -2.00 -1.03 -19.08
CA ILE A 154 -1.33 -0.39 -20.23
C ILE A 154 -2.27 0.59 -20.93
N VAL A 155 -3.50 0.17 -21.25
CA VAL A 155 -4.47 1.02 -21.96
C VAL A 155 -4.81 2.25 -21.13
N ALA A 156 -5.14 2.07 -19.85
CA ALA A 156 -5.55 3.17 -19.01
C ALA A 156 -4.41 4.16 -18.75
N THR A 157 -3.21 3.68 -18.43
CA THR A 157 -2.03 4.55 -18.25
C THR A 157 -1.65 5.23 -19.55
N PHE A 158 -1.71 4.55 -20.70
CA PHE A 158 -1.42 5.16 -21.99
C PHE A 158 -2.36 6.35 -22.26
N ILE A 159 -3.67 6.13 -22.12
CA ILE A 159 -4.67 7.18 -22.38
C ILE A 159 -4.48 8.35 -21.42
N THR A 160 -4.35 8.09 -20.11
CA THR A 160 -4.23 9.16 -19.11
C THR A 160 -2.91 9.91 -19.25
N ALA A 161 -1.78 9.21 -19.42
CA ALA A 161 -0.46 9.80 -19.59
C ALA A 161 -0.33 10.62 -20.88
N LEU A 162 -0.86 10.12 -22.00
CA LEU A 162 -0.84 10.86 -23.27
C LEU A 162 -1.66 12.15 -23.17
N THR A 163 -2.88 12.04 -22.64
CA THR A 163 -3.80 13.17 -22.52
C THR A 163 -3.23 14.24 -21.59
N ILE A 164 -2.78 13.85 -20.40
CA ILE A 164 -2.27 14.80 -19.41
C ILE A 164 -0.97 15.46 -19.88
N PHE A 165 -0.05 14.70 -20.50
CA PHE A 165 1.18 15.24 -21.06
C PHE A 165 0.89 16.31 -22.11
N SER A 166 0.02 15.99 -23.08
CA SER A 166 -0.29 16.90 -24.20
C SER A 166 -0.98 18.19 -23.71
N LEU A 167 -1.91 18.07 -22.77
CA LEU A 167 -2.59 19.23 -22.19
C LEU A 167 -1.60 20.10 -21.39
N SER A 168 -0.78 19.48 -20.54
CA SER A 168 0.21 20.20 -19.72
C SER A 168 1.25 20.91 -20.58
N GLU A 169 1.81 20.25 -21.60
CA GLU A 169 2.75 20.86 -22.54
C GLU A 169 2.14 22.09 -23.22
N THR A 170 0.88 21.97 -23.68
CA THR A 170 0.17 23.07 -24.34
C THR A 170 -0.08 24.24 -23.39
N PHE A 171 -0.65 24.00 -22.21
CA PHE A 171 -1.03 25.09 -21.29
C PHE A 171 0.18 25.77 -20.66
N LEU A 172 1.23 25.01 -20.29
CA LEU A 172 2.46 25.57 -19.76
C LEU A 172 3.24 26.36 -20.83
N GLY A 173 3.22 25.90 -22.08
CA GLY A 173 3.80 26.63 -23.20
C GLY A 173 3.07 27.94 -23.50
N LEU A 174 1.74 27.98 -23.34
CA LEU A 174 0.93 29.18 -23.53
C LEU A 174 1.04 30.17 -22.37
N VAL A 175 1.13 29.67 -21.13
CA VAL A 175 1.16 30.48 -19.92
C VAL A 175 2.28 30.00 -18.99
N PRO A 176 3.53 30.44 -19.18
CA PRO A 176 4.66 29.96 -18.37
C PRO A 176 4.50 30.18 -16.87
N LYS A 177 3.86 31.29 -16.46
CA LYS A 177 3.57 31.58 -15.04
C LYS A 177 2.63 30.56 -14.38
N LEU A 178 1.93 29.74 -15.18
CA LEU A 178 1.06 28.68 -14.67
C LEU A 178 1.85 27.66 -13.85
N GLU A 179 3.12 27.41 -14.15
CA GLU A 179 3.96 26.51 -13.37
C GLU A 179 4.06 26.96 -11.91
N ILE A 180 4.35 28.25 -11.67
CA ILE A 180 4.48 28.82 -10.33
C ILE A 180 3.19 28.62 -9.54
N VAL A 181 2.05 28.88 -10.17
CA VAL A 181 0.71 28.76 -9.59
C VAL A 181 0.37 27.32 -9.23
N LEU A 182 0.68 26.37 -10.13
CA LEU A 182 0.50 24.95 -9.88
C LEU A 182 1.45 24.46 -8.79
N ASN A 183 2.68 24.96 -8.76
CA ASN A 183 3.64 24.60 -7.73
C ASN A 183 3.19 25.04 -6.34
N THR A 184 2.71 26.29 -6.21
CA THR A 184 2.08 26.76 -4.97
C THR A 184 0.89 25.90 -4.58
N THR A 185 0.05 25.52 -5.54
CA THR A 185 -1.08 24.62 -5.29
C THR A 185 -0.61 23.26 -4.73
N GLY A 186 0.45 22.67 -5.32
CA GLY A 186 1.05 21.42 -4.84
C GLY A 186 1.57 21.51 -3.40
N ILE A 187 2.28 22.59 -3.06
CA ILE A 187 2.75 22.85 -1.69
C ILE A 187 1.57 22.92 -0.71
N LEU A 188 0.51 23.65 -1.06
CA LEU A 188 -0.69 23.78 -0.22
C LEU A 188 -1.42 22.44 -0.05
N MET A 189 -1.42 21.60 -1.09
CA MET A 189 -1.98 20.25 -1.02
C MET A 189 -1.17 19.33 -0.09
N VAL A 190 0.15 19.46 -0.01
CA VAL A 190 0.99 18.73 0.97
C VAL A 190 0.60 19.13 2.40
N ILE A 191 0.44 20.43 2.67
CA ILE A 191 0.00 20.93 3.98
C ILE A 191 -1.42 20.45 4.31
N LEU A 192 -2.33 20.44 3.33
CA LEU A 192 -3.68 19.92 3.50
C LEU A 192 -3.69 18.42 3.80
N ALA A 193 -2.83 17.65 3.12
CA ALA A 193 -2.70 16.21 3.35
C ALA A 193 -2.16 15.92 4.75
N ALA A 194 -1.13 16.63 5.20
CA ALA A 194 -0.64 16.54 6.58
C ALA A 194 -1.75 16.91 7.58
N SER A 195 -2.55 17.94 7.28
CA SER A 195 -3.69 18.37 8.09
C SER A 195 -4.75 17.29 8.24
N SER A 196 -5.08 16.59 7.14
CA SER A 196 -5.98 15.43 7.14
C SER A 196 -5.40 14.26 7.92
N ALA A 197 -4.13 13.94 7.68
CA ALA A 197 -3.48 12.75 8.21
C ALA A 197 -3.36 12.77 9.74
N ILE A 198 -3.11 13.93 10.37
CA ILE A 198 -3.07 14.00 11.84
C ILE A 198 -4.42 13.74 12.52
N LEU A 199 -5.53 13.83 11.78
CA LEU A 199 -6.87 13.52 12.29
C LEU A 199 -7.17 12.02 12.27
N TRP A 200 -6.32 11.22 11.61
CA TRP A 200 -6.43 9.76 11.62
C TRP A 200 -6.31 9.19 13.02
N PHE A 201 -5.50 9.85 13.88
CA PHE A 201 -5.37 9.53 15.29
C PHE A 201 -6.08 10.58 16.15
N LYS A 202 -7.03 10.13 16.99
CA LYS A 202 -7.78 10.98 17.93
C LYS A 202 -6.93 11.37 19.15
N TYR A 203 -5.86 12.13 18.92
CA TYR A 203 -4.99 12.65 19.98
C TYR A 203 -5.21 14.15 20.18
N LYS A 204 -5.52 14.56 21.43
CA LYS A 204 -5.90 15.94 21.78
C LYS A 204 -4.83 16.99 21.41
N TYR A 205 -3.55 16.61 21.52
CA TYR A 205 -2.42 17.51 21.28
C TYR A 205 -1.76 17.29 19.92
N ASN A 206 -2.44 16.66 18.97
CA ASN A 206 -1.88 16.34 17.65
C ASN A 206 -1.39 17.57 16.88
N ILE A 207 -2.16 18.66 16.86
CA ILE A 207 -1.77 19.92 16.21
C ILE A 207 -0.49 20.48 16.82
N ILE A 208 -0.42 20.57 18.16
CA ILE A 208 0.75 21.13 18.86
C ILE A 208 1.99 20.27 18.60
N LEU A 209 1.85 18.94 18.70
CA LEU A 209 2.96 18.01 18.51
C LEU A 209 3.50 18.06 17.08
N PHE A 210 2.60 18.10 16.08
CA PHE A 210 2.98 18.30 14.69
C PHE A 210 3.70 19.63 14.50
N SER A 211 3.14 20.73 15.01
CA SER A 211 3.70 22.07 14.82
C SER A 211 5.11 22.21 15.41
N ILE A 212 5.35 21.65 16.59
CA ILE A 212 6.69 21.66 17.20
C ILE A 212 7.66 20.86 16.32
N ALA A 213 7.27 19.65 15.91
CA ALA A 213 8.12 18.80 15.07
C ALA A 213 8.42 19.46 13.71
N TYR A 214 7.42 20.06 13.07
CA TYR A 214 7.56 20.80 11.81
C TYR A 214 8.55 21.96 11.95
N LEU A 215 8.40 22.79 12.99
CA LEU A 215 9.34 23.89 13.25
C LEU A 215 10.75 23.35 13.54
N VAL A 216 10.87 22.31 14.35
CA VAL A 216 12.19 21.73 14.64
C VAL A 216 12.90 21.29 13.36
N SER A 217 12.21 20.62 12.43
CA SER A 217 12.81 20.22 11.16
C SER A 217 13.21 21.42 10.30
N VAL A 218 12.35 22.43 10.17
CA VAL A 218 12.64 23.62 9.35
C VAL A 218 13.83 24.43 9.87
N TYR A 219 14.00 24.52 11.20
CA TYR A 219 15.04 25.36 11.82
C TYR A 219 16.35 24.63 12.10
N PHE A 220 16.29 23.33 12.44
CA PHE A 220 17.46 22.60 12.95
C PHE A 220 17.95 21.48 12.05
N HIS A 221 17.26 21.15 10.95
CA HIS A 221 17.63 20.02 10.07
C HIS A 221 17.95 18.76 10.87
N PHE A 222 16.94 18.24 11.57
CA PHE A 222 17.16 17.21 12.57
C PHE A 222 17.53 15.87 11.93
N ASP A 223 18.70 15.33 12.28
CA ASP A 223 19.17 14.00 11.88
C ASP A 223 18.19 12.91 12.34
N THR A 224 17.37 12.42 11.41
CA THR A 224 16.22 11.55 11.72
C THR A 224 16.63 10.10 12.02
N TYR A 225 17.93 9.82 12.16
CA TYR A 225 18.50 8.55 12.65
C TYR A 225 17.85 8.13 13.98
N LEU A 226 17.51 9.10 14.83
CA LEU A 226 16.90 8.85 16.13
C LEU A 226 15.50 8.24 16.02
N VAL A 227 14.71 8.61 15.00
CA VAL A 227 13.40 8.01 14.72
C VAL A 227 13.55 6.56 14.27
N LEU A 228 14.51 6.28 13.38
CA LEU A 228 14.76 4.94 12.85
C LEU A 228 15.28 4.00 13.95
N VAL A 229 16.17 4.49 14.81
CA VAL A 229 16.66 3.78 16.01
C VAL A 229 15.53 3.51 16.99
N VAL A 230 14.63 4.47 17.22
CA VAL A 230 13.45 4.27 18.08
C VAL A 230 12.51 3.21 17.49
N ILE A 231 12.23 3.24 16.18
CA ILE A 231 11.42 2.20 15.51
C ILE A 231 12.09 0.82 15.64
N LEU A 232 13.41 0.73 15.43
CA LEU A 232 14.18 -0.51 15.55
C LEU A 232 14.20 -1.06 16.98
N ILE A 233 14.46 -0.21 17.98
CA ILE A 233 14.50 -0.58 19.40
C ILE A 233 13.12 -1.06 19.86
N ILE A 234 12.04 -0.39 19.43
CA ILE A 234 10.70 -0.81 19.80
C ILE A 234 10.30 -2.10 19.04
N SER A 235 10.76 -2.28 17.81
CA SER A 235 10.52 -3.51 17.02
C SER A 235 11.27 -4.74 17.58
N ALA A 236 12.37 -4.53 18.31
CA ALA A 236 13.16 -5.58 18.94
C ALA A 236 12.55 -6.17 20.24
N GLN A 237 11.32 -5.79 20.60
CA GLN A 237 10.68 -6.25 21.84
C GLN A 237 10.39 -7.76 21.84
N LYS A 238 10.92 -8.45 22.87
CA LYS A 238 10.70 -9.89 23.09
C LYS A 238 9.23 -10.14 23.42
N ARG A 239 8.61 -11.08 22.69
CA ARG A 239 7.25 -11.57 22.96
C ARG A 239 7.28 -12.73 23.95
N LYS A 240 6.15 -12.96 24.64
CA LYS A 240 5.97 -14.18 25.41
C LYS A 240 6.13 -15.41 24.50
N PRO A 241 6.88 -16.45 24.93
CA PRO A 241 6.98 -17.70 24.19
C PRO A 241 5.64 -18.42 24.21
N ILE A 242 5.33 -19.14 23.13
CA ILE A 242 4.19 -20.06 23.12
C ILE A 242 4.62 -21.30 23.90
N THR A 243 3.84 -21.67 24.92
CA THR A 243 4.12 -22.80 25.80
C THR A 243 3.63 -24.14 25.23
N ASN A 244 2.72 -24.11 24.25
CA ASN A 244 2.17 -25.31 23.63
C ASN A 244 3.24 -26.08 22.85
N GLU A 245 3.13 -27.41 22.86
CA GLU A 245 3.97 -28.25 22.04
C GLU A 245 3.74 -27.99 20.55
N LYS A 246 4.85 -28.00 19.81
CA LYS A 246 4.85 -27.79 18.36
C LYS A 246 4.20 -28.99 17.66
N TYR A 247 3.13 -28.76 16.91
CA TYR A 247 2.51 -29.80 16.07
C TYR A 247 3.55 -30.37 15.08
N LYS A 248 3.58 -31.70 14.95
CA LYS A 248 4.47 -32.42 14.04
C LYS A 248 3.63 -33.22 13.04
N SER A 249 3.72 -32.83 11.77
CA SER A 249 3.14 -33.58 10.66
C SER A 249 4.00 -34.79 10.31
N SER A 250 3.38 -35.92 10.02
CA SER A 250 4.04 -37.10 9.42
C SER A 250 4.19 -36.99 7.91
N THR A 251 3.40 -36.13 7.24
CA THR A 251 3.26 -36.09 5.79
C THR A 251 3.83 -34.82 5.16
N LEU A 252 3.63 -33.68 5.82
CA LEU A 252 4.06 -32.36 5.35
C LEU A 252 5.45 -32.01 5.87
N SER A 253 6.20 -31.32 5.02
CA SER A 253 7.52 -30.77 5.34
C SER A 253 7.49 -29.26 5.17
N SER A 254 8.46 -28.56 5.75
CA SER A 254 8.59 -27.10 5.62
C SER A 254 8.64 -26.64 4.17
N LYS A 255 9.16 -27.45 3.25
CA LYS A 255 9.20 -27.13 1.81
C LYS A 255 7.79 -27.03 1.20
N HIS A 256 6.88 -27.92 1.58
CA HIS A 256 5.48 -27.87 1.12
C HIS A 256 4.76 -26.63 1.66
N LEU A 257 5.00 -26.32 2.94
CA LEU A 257 4.44 -25.15 3.62
C LEU A 257 4.93 -23.85 2.98
N VAL A 258 6.23 -23.69 2.76
CA VAL A 258 6.82 -22.51 2.09
C VAL A 258 6.28 -22.36 0.67
N ARG A 259 6.06 -23.45 -0.07
CA ARG A 259 5.49 -23.38 -1.42
C ARG A 259 4.04 -22.89 -1.42
N SER A 260 3.23 -23.35 -0.46
CA SER A 260 1.86 -22.87 -0.28
C SER A 260 1.83 -21.40 0.16
N TRP A 261 2.63 -21.03 1.16
CA TRP A 261 2.81 -19.63 1.59
C TRP A 261 3.25 -18.73 0.43
N SER A 262 4.30 -19.12 -0.32
CA SER A 262 4.79 -18.35 -1.47
C SER A 262 3.72 -18.20 -2.56
N THR A 263 2.88 -19.22 -2.76
CA THR A 263 1.76 -19.15 -3.69
C THR A 263 0.73 -18.12 -3.23
N TRP A 264 0.37 -18.11 -1.94
CA TRP A 264 -0.51 -17.08 -1.38
C TRP A 264 0.07 -15.67 -1.51
N MET A 265 1.33 -15.48 -1.11
CA MET A 265 1.98 -14.16 -1.12
C MET A 265 2.12 -13.57 -2.52
N ASN A 266 2.17 -14.41 -3.55
CA ASN A 266 2.24 -13.95 -4.94
C ASN A 266 0.87 -13.89 -5.64
N PHE A 267 -0.22 -14.43 -5.08
CA PHE A 267 -1.47 -14.52 -5.84
C PHE A 267 -2.71 -14.15 -5.03
N ASN A 268 -2.59 -13.65 -3.79
CA ASN A 268 -3.71 -13.31 -2.91
C ASN A 268 -4.80 -12.44 -3.59
N HIS A 269 -4.44 -11.39 -4.34
CA HIS A 269 -5.40 -10.55 -5.07
C HIS A 269 -5.39 -10.76 -6.59
N SER A 270 -4.82 -11.87 -7.07
CA SER A 270 -4.70 -12.13 -8.51
C SER A 270 -6.06 -12.12 -9.23
N CYS A 271 -7.10 -12.67 -8.60
CA CYS A 271 -8.50 -12.64 -9.04
C CYS A 271 -9.44 -12.07 -7.96
N TYR A 272 -9.06 -10.96 -7.32
CA TYR A 272 -9.89 -10.31 -6.31
C TYR A 272 -11.19 -9.77 -6.94
N ASN A 273 -12.35 -10.15 -6.40
CA ASN A 273 -13.68 -9.86 -6.96
C ASN A 273 -14.77 -9.76 -5.89
N TYR A 274 -15.92 -9.17 -6.22
CA TYR A 274 -17.01 -8.94 -5.26
C TYR A 274 -17.68 -10.22 -4.74
N GLU A 275 -17.57 -11.36 -5.42
CA GLU A 275 -18.25 -12.58 -5.02
C GLU A 275 -17.45 -13.40 -4.01
N LEU A 276 -16.17 -13.66 -4.30
CA LEU A 276 -15.33 -14.52 -3.46
C LEU A 276 -14.19 -13.78 -2.77
N LEU A 277 -13.95 -12.50 -3.09
CA LEU A 277 -12.81 -11.72 -2.63
C LEU A 277 -11.49 -12.49 -2.89
N GLN A 278 -10.80 -12.98 -1.87
CA GLN A 278 -9.56 -13.77 -1.99
C GLN A 278 -9.80 -15.29 -2.12
N GLY A 279 -11.04 -15.77 -2.09
CA GLY A 279 -11.39 -17.19 -2.02
C GLY A 279 -10.75 -18.08 -3.09
N ALA A 280 -10.76 -17.63 -4.35
CA ALA A 280 -10.13 -18.35 -5.45
C ALA A 280 -8.60 -18.49 -5.25
N SER A 281 -7.96 -17.45 -4.73
CA SER A 281 -6.53 -17.41 -4.42
C SER A 281 -6.19 -18.29 -3.22
N PHE A 282 -7.06 -18.34 -2.21
CA PHE A 282 -6.94 -19.25 -1.06
C PHE A 282 -6.98 -20.70 -1.54
N SER A 283 -7.97 -21.07 -2.35
CA SER A 283 -8.06 -22.43 -2.91
C SER A 283 -6.80 -22.82 -3.70
N TYR A 284 -6.26 -21.89 -4.50
CA TYR A 284 -5.03 -22.14 -5.25
C TYR A 284 -3.79 -22.27 -4.35
N SER A 285 -3.69 -21.48 -3.26
CA SER A 285 -2.56 -21.58 -2.33
C SER A 285 -2.49 -22.93 -1.62
N MET A 286 -3.63 -23.59 -1.40
CA MET A 286 -3.70 -24.93 -0.79
C MET A 286 -3.20 -26.07 -1.70
N VAL A 287 -3.14 -25.86 -3.03
CA VAL A 287 -2.81 -26.92 -4.01
C VAL A 287 -1.49 -27.66 -3.71
N PRO A 288 -0.36 -27.01 -3.38
CA PRO A 288 0.89 -27.71 -3.09
C PRO A 288 0.79 -28.65 -1.89
N VAL A 289 0.03 -28.27 -0.86
CA VAL A 289 -0.16 -29.05 0.36
C VAL A 289 -1.12 -30.21 0.10
N LEU A 290 -2.29 -29.94 -0.50
CA LEU A 290 -3.29 -30.96 -0.81
C LEU A 290 -2.77 -32.03 -1.78
N LYS A 291 -1.88 -31.67 -2.70
CA LYS A 291 -1.17 -32.63 -3.56
C LYS A 291 -0.35 -33.66 -2.77
N LYS A 292 0.24 -33.24 -1.66
CA LYS A 292 1.08 -34.10 -0.82
C LYS A 292 0.24 -34.90 0.17
N LEU A 293 -0.75 -34.27 0.81
CA LEU A 293 -1.68 -34.91 1.75
C LEU A 293 -2.45 -36.07 1.10
N TYR A 294 -2.97 -35.85 -0.10
CA TYR A 294 -3.79 -36.81 -0.82
C TYR A 294 -3.01 -37.45 -1.99
N LEU A 295 -1.74 -37.79 -1.76
CA LEU A 295 -0.90 -38.45 -2.76
C LEU A 295 -1.50 -39.81 -3.14
N GLY A 296 -1.67 -40.07 -4.44
CA GLY A 296 -2.35 -41.28 -4.94
C GLY A 296 -3.88 -41.23 -4.88
N LYS A 297 -4.48 -40.23 -4.22
CA LYS A 297 -5.93 -40.11 -4.01
C LYS A 297 -6.51 -38.92 -4.77
N LYS A 298 -6.64 -39.07 -6.10
CA LYS A 298 -7.00 -37.96 -6.99
C LYS A 298 -8.35 -37.34 -6.62
N GLU A 299 -9.37 -38.16 -6.38
CA GLU A 299 -10.73 -37.67 -6.12
C GLU A 299 -10.84 -36.92 -4.78
N GLU A 300 -10.32 -37.49 -3.69
CA GLU A 300 -10.24 -36.81 -2.39
C GLU A 300 -9.53 -35.46 -2.50
N ARG A 301 -8.39 -35.41 -3.21
CA ARG A 301 -7.65 -34.17 -3.44
C ARG A 301 -8.49 -33.11 -4.14
N GLU A 302 -9.18 -33.50 -5.21
CA GLU A 302 -9.97 -32.58 -6.02
C GLU A 302 -11.17 -32.04 -5.23
N ASN A 303 -11.80 -32.88 -4.41
CA ASN A 303 -12.88 -32.49 -3.51
C ASN A 303 -12.39 -31.53 -2.42
N SER A 304 -11.24 -31.77 -1.81
CA SER A 304 -10.64 -30.81 -0.85
C SER A 304 -10.33 -29.46 -1.49
N ILE A 305 -9.79 -29.43 -2.72
CA ILE A 305 -9.54 -28.17 -3.44
C ILE A 305 -10.84 -27.40 -3.68
N ARG A 306 -11.90 -28.09 -4.11
CA ARG A 306 -13.23 -27.50 -4.33
C ARG A 306 -13.83 -26.91 -3.06
N ARG A 307 -13.68 -27.57 -1.91
CA ARG A 307 -14.15 -27.04 -0.62
C ARG A 307 -13.48 -25.73 -0.22
N HIS A 308 -12.20 -25.54 -0.53
CA HIS A 308 -11.53 -24.26 -0.24
C HIS A 308 -11.87 -23.15 -1.24
N PHE A 309 -12.59 -23.45 -2.32
CA PHE A 309 -13.13 -22.47 -3.26
C PHE A 309 -14.43 -21.87 -2.71
N GLU A 310 -14.30 -21.12 -1.62
CA GLU A 310 -15.37 -20.41 -0.93
C GLU A 310 -14.93 -18.98 -0.60
N PHE A 311 -15.86 -18.15 -0.14
CA PHE A 311 -15.55 -16.78 0.28
C PHE A 311 -14.42 -16.74 1.31
N PHE A 312 -13.43 -15.89 1.09
CA PHE A 312 -12.36 -15.62 2.04
C PHE A 312 -11.88 -14.19 1.89
N ASN A 313 -11.74 -13.46 3.00
CA ASN A 313 -11.16 -12.13 3.00
C ASN A 313 -10.48 -11.81 4.33
N THR A 314 -9.24 -11.38 4.25
CA THR A 314 -8.45 -10.89 5.39
C THR A 314 -7.31 -10.02 4.86
N GLU A 315 -6.60 -9.34 5.75
CA GLU A 315 -5.35 -8.67 5.37
C GLU A 315 -4.32 -9.74 4.94
N PRO A 316 -3.76 -9.66 3.72
CA PRO A 316 -2.96 -10.75 3.14
C PRO A 316 -1.78 -11.23 3.96
N ASN A 317 -1.15 -10.38 4.76
CA ASN A 317 0.10 -10.69 5.43
C ASN A 317 -0.13 -11.28 6.82
N ILE A 318 -0.94 -10.66 7.66
CA ILE A 318 -1.28 -11.16 9.00
C ILE A 318 -2.26 -12.34 8.92
N GLY A 319 -3.13 -12.34 7.89
CA GLY A 319 -4.08 -13.40 7.59
C GLY A 319 -3.48 -14.76 7.21
N THR A 320 -2.17 -14.83 6.98
CA THR A 320 -1.47 -16.08 6.71
C THR A 320 -1.55 -17.08 7.87
N ALA A 321 -1.76 -16.60 9.10
CA ALA A 321 -1.93 -17.47 10.25
C ALA A 321 -3.17 -18.38 10.11
N ILE A 322 -4.25 -17.88 9.50
CA ILE A 322 -5.43 -18.70 9.19
C ILE A 322 -5.04 -19.80 8.22
N HIS A 323 -4.25 -19.50 7.19
CA HIS A 323 -3.81 -20.51 6.21
C HIS A 323 -3.03 -21.65 6.89
N GLY A 324 -2.08 -21.29 7.76
CA GLY A 324 -1.32 -22.27 8.53
C GLY A 324 -2.22 -23.19 9.35
N TYR A 325 -3.18 -22.60 10.09
CA TYR A 325 -4.08 -23.37 10.94
C TYR A 325 -5.02 -24.28 10.11
N ILE A 326 -5.58 -23.78 9.02
CA ILE A 326 -6.42 -24.58 8.13
C ILE A 326 -5.64 -25.75 7.53
N ILE A 327 -4.36 -25.56 7.15
CA ILE A 327 -3.51 -26.66 6.68
C ILE A 327 -3.25 -27.69 7.79
N GLN A 328 -3.08 -27.24 9.04
CA GLN A 328 -2.96 -28.16 10.18
C GLN A 328 -4.23 -29.01 10.34
N LEU A 329 -5.42 -28.41 10.20
CA LEU A 329 -6.69 -29.15 10.28
C LEU A 329 -6.83 -30.15 9.12
N GLU A 330 -6.45 -29.78 7.89
CA GLU A 330 -6.41 -30.73 6.75
C GLU A 330 -5.52 -31.94 7.01
N ASP A 331 -4.33 -31.70 7.56
CA ASP A 331 -3.36 -32.75 7.85
C ASP A 331 -3.87 -33.66 8.98
N ARG A 332 -4.44 -33.08 10.05
CA ARG A 332 -5.05 -33.83 11.15
C ARG A 332 -6.26 -34.66 10.70
N LYS A 333 -7.07 -34.15 9.77
CA LYS A 333 -8.26 -34.84 9.24
C LYS A 333 -7.92 -36.20 8.62
N ILE A 334 -6.70 -36.38 8.08
CA ILE A 334 -6.26 -37.66 7.50
C ILE A 334 -6.25 -38.77 8.55
N SER A 335 -5.84 -38.44 9.77
CA SER A 335 -5.70 -39.39 10.87
C SER A 335 -6.88 -39.36 11.84
N ASP A 336 -7.56 -38.22 11.99
CA ASP A 336 -8.68 -38.01 12.89
C ASP A 336 -9.95 -37.65 12.12
N ARG A 337 -10.82 -38.65 11.92
CA ARG A 337 -12.11 -38.49 11.22
C ARG A 337 -13.13 -37.65 11.97
N ARG A 338 -12.87 -37.27 13.23
CA ARG A 338 -13.76 -36.35 13.98
C ARG A 338 -13.68 -34.92 13.44
N ILE A 339 -12.59 -34.56 12.75
CA ILE A 339 -12.48 -33.27 12.08
C ILE A 339 -13.27 -33.32 10.78
N THR A 340 -14.38 -32.60 10.74
CA THR A 340 -15.29 -32.56 9.60
C THR A 340 -14.94 -31.44 8.64
N ASP A 341 -15.53 -31.47 7.44
CA ASP A 341 -15.42 -30.37 6.48
C ASP A 341 -16.06 -29.08 6.99
N ALA A 342 -17.12 -29.20 7.80
CA ALA A 342 -17.79 -28.07 8.44
C ALA A 342 -16.87 -27.39 9.44
N ASP A 343 -16.18 -28.15 10.30
CA ASP A 343 -15.24 -27.59 11.29
C ASP A 343 -14.16 -26.72 10.64
N ILE A 344 -13.64 -27.16 9.49
CA ILE A 344 -12.61 -26.42 8.74
C ILE A 344 -13.19 -25.14 8.13
N ALA A 345 -14.39 -25.20 7.54
CA ALA A 345 -15.05 -24.05 6.95
C ALA A 345 -15.43 -23.00 8.02
N ASP A 346 -15.98 -23.45 9.15
CA ASP A 346 -16.41 -22.61 10.26
C ASP A 346 -15.21 -21.97 10.97
N THR A 347 -14.14 -22.72 11.20
CA THR A 347 -12.87 -22.19 11.71
C THR A 347 -12.33 -21.09 10.79
N LYS A 348 -12.36 -21.32 9.47
CA LYS A 348 -11.87 -20.34 8.50
C LYS A 348 -12.70 -19.05 8.60
N LYS A 349 -14.03 -19.16 8.56
CA LYS A 349 -14.96 -18.02 8.62
C LYS A 349 -14.87 -17.26 9.94
N GLY A 350 -14.84 -17.97 11.07
CA GLY A 350 -14.80 -17.38 12.41
C GLY A 350 -13.55 -16.55 12.68
N LEU A 351 -12.42 -16.87 12.02
CA LEU A 351 -11.16 -16.15 12.20
C LEU A 351 -10.97 -14.96 11.24
N MET A 352 -11.71 -14.88 10.13
CA MET A 352 -11.51 -13.83 9.11
C MET A 352 -11.62 -12.42 9.70
N GLY A 353 -12.71 -12.13 10.43
CA GLY A 353 -12.99 -10.78 10.95
C GLY A 353 -11.91 -10.27 11.90
N ALA A 354 -11.68 -11.01 12.99
CA ALA A 354 -10.70 -10.62 14.02
C ALA A 354 -9.27 -10.45 13.46
N VAL A 355 -8.87 -11.31 12.52
CA VAL A 355 -7.53 -11.24 11.91
C VAL A 355 -7.45 -10.13 10.85
N SER A 356 -8.53 -9.85 10.11
CA SER A 356 -8.57 -8.77 9.13
C SER A 356 -8.41 -7.41 9.80
N ASP A 357 -9.21 -7.13 10.83
CA ASP A 357 -9.18 -5.85 11.55
C ASP A 357 -7.80 -5.62 12.19
N MET A 358 -7.22 -6.68 12.74
CA MET A 358 -5.87 -6.67 13.31
C MET A 358 -4.80 -6.43 12.26
N GLY A 359 -4.94 -7.05 11.09
CA GLY A 359 -3.99 -6.96 10.00
C GLY A 359 -3.91 -5.55 9.41
N ASP A 360 -5.06 -4.94 9.14
CA ASP A 360 -5.13 -3.58 8.61
C ASP A 360 -4.54 -2.57 9.58
N SER A 361 -4.88 -2.69 10.87
CA SER A 361 -4.34 -1.83 11.93
C SER A 361 -2.82 -1.98 12.09
N THR A 362 -2.30 -3.19 11.94
CA THR A 362 -0.85 -3.45 12.09
C THR A 362 -0.06 -2.95 10.89
N THR A 363 -0.45 -3.39 9.70
CA THR A 363 0.33 -3.19 8.47
C THR A 363 0.04 -1.85 7.83
N GLN A 364 -1.23 -1.48 7.66
CA GLN A 364 -1.63 -0.29 6.91
C GLN A 364 -1.68 0.97 7.78
N THR A 365 -2.08 0.84 9.06
CA THR A 365 -2.23 2.00 9.95
C THR A 365 -0.95 2.37 10.69
N VAL A 366 -0.10 1.40 11.03
CA VAL A 366 1.10 1.67 11.84
C VAL A 366 2.40 1.47 11.07
N LEU A 367 2.64 0.28 10.50
CA LEU A 367 3.92 0.00 9.85
C LEU A 367 4.08 0.78 8.54
N ALA A 368 3.06 0.75 7.68
CA ALA A 368 3.10 1.39 6.36
C ALA A 368 3.44 2.89 6.45
N PRO A 369 2.69 3.70 7.22
CA PRO A 369 2.89 5.15 7.20
C PRO A 369 4.22 5.55 7.82
N LEU A 370 4.65 4.90 8.91
CA LEU A 370 5.92 5.22 9.57
C LEU A 370 7.14 4.96 8.68
N LEU A 371 7.19 3.80 8.00
CA LEU A 371 8.33 3.47 7.15
C LEU A 371 8.26 4.21 5.81
N ILE A 372 7.07 4.53 5.30
CA ILE A 372 6.91 5.43 4.14
C ILE A 372 7.40 6.84 4.49
N LEU A 373 7.09 7.36 5.67
CA LEU A 373 7.65 8.64 6.12
C LEU A 373 9.17 8.60 6.20
N GLY A 374 9.75 7.49 6.68
CA GLY A 374 11.20 7.26 6.64
C GLY A 374 11.78 7.25 5.22
N MET A 375 11.04 6.66 4.25
CA MET A 375 11.43 6.70 2.84
C MET A 375 11.40 8.12 2.28
N ILE A 376 10.33 8.87 2.54
CA ILE A 376 10.18 10.25 2.07
C ILE A 376 11.27 11.12 2.67
N TYR A 377 11.53 10.98 3.97
CA TYR A 377 12.58 11.71 4.67
C TYR A 377 13.93 11.55 3.98
N GLY A 378 14.38 10.30 3.78
CA GLY A 378 15.67 10.03 3.13
C GLY A 378 15.79 10.56 1.70
N VAL A 379 14.67 10.81 1.03
CA VAL A 379 14.67 11.46 -0.29
C VAL A 379 14.77 12.98 -0.15
N VAL A 380 13.97 13.59 0.73
CA VAL A 380 13.92 15.05 0.86
C VAL A 380 15.15 15.65 1.56
N SER A 381 15.79 14.89 2.45
CA SER A 381 17.05 15.24 3.12
C SER A 381 18.30 14.90 2.31
N GLU A 382 18.16 14.33 1.11
CA GLU A 382 19.24 13.78 0.28
C GLU A 382 20.00 12.57 0.88
N GLU A 383 19.57 12.04 2.01
CA GLU A 383 20.17 10.85 2.63
C GLU A 383 19.54 9.54 2.11
N ILE A 384 19.90 9.16 0.87
CA ILE A 384 19.34 7.99 0.16
C ILE A 384 19.45 6.68 0.96
N SER A 385 20.44 6.57 1.86
CA SER A 385 20.59 5.42 2.77
C SER A 385 19.31 5.16 3.59
N PHE A 386 18.63 6.21 4.06
CA PHE A 386 17.38 6.09 4.80
C PHE A 386 16.22 5.59 3.94
N PHE A 387 16.17 6.03 2.68
CA PHE A 387 15.19 5.51 1.74
C PHE A 387 15.36 4.00 1.59
N ILE A 388 16.59 3.54 1.37
CA ILE A 388 16.92 2.11 1.21
C ILE A 388 16.61 1.32 2.49
N ILE A 389 17.08 1.79 3.65
CA ILE A 389 16.86 1.10 4.93
C ILE A 389 15.37 1.01 5.26
N SER A 390 14.61 2.10 5.11
CA SER A 390 13.16 2.11 5.36
C SER A 390 12.41 1.15 4.43
N ALA A 391 12.80 1.09 3.15
CA ALA A 391 12.25 0.15 2.18
C ALA A 391 12.55 -1.32 2.50
N LEU A 392 13.79 -1.62 2.91
CA LEU A 392 14.19 -2.96 3.32
C LEU A 392 13.49 -3.37 4.62
N MET A 393 13.36 -2.45 5.58
CA MET A 393 12.61 -2.69 6.82
C MET A 393 11.13 -2.97 6.54
N MET A 394 10.51 -2.24 5.61
CA MET A 394 9.13 -2.50 5.19
C MET A 394 9.00 -3.91 4.62
N SER A 395 9.80 -4.22 3.59
CA SER A 395 9.76 -5.49 2.89
C SER A 395 10.05 -6.66 3.84
N GLY A 396 11.09 -6.52 4.67
CA GLY A 396 11.47 -7.49 5.68
C GLY A 396 10.39 -7.70 6.74
N SER A 397 9.74 -6.63 7.22
CA SER A 397 8.66 -6.72 8.20
C SER A 397 7.45 -7.46 7.64
N ILE A 398 7.03 -7.16 6.42
CA ILE A 398 5.90 -7.81 5.76
C ILE A 398 6.17 -9.31 5.52
N ILE A 399 7.35 -9.65 5.00
CA ILE A 399 7.75 -11.05 4.79
C ILE A 399 7.85 -11.78 6.13
N TYR A 400 8.47 -11.17 7.15
CA TYR A 400 8.62 -11.77 8.47
C TYR A 400 7.27 -12.01 9.14
N LEU A 401 6.39 -11.00 9.16
CA LEU A 401 5.08 -11.09 9.79
C LEU A 401 4.23 -12.18 9.14
N SER A 402 4.24 -12.24 7.81
CA SER A 402 3.48 -13.23 7.05
C SER A 402 4.04 -14.64 7.18
N LEU A 403 5.35 -14.84 7.04
CA LEU A 403 5.96 -16.17 7.13
C LEU A 403 5.84 -16.72 8.54
N LYS A 404 6.15 -15.90 9.54
CA LYS A 404 6.03 -16.31 10.94
C LYS A 404 4.57 -16.56 11.32
N GLY A 405 3.63 -15.73 10.83
CA GLY A 405 2.20 -15.92 11.08
C GLY A 405 1.71 -17.26 10.52
N TYR A 406 2.11 -17.56 9.28
CA TYR A 406 1.80 -18.81 8.61
C TYR A 406 2.30 -20.03 9.40
N PHE A 407 3.56 -20.00 9.85
CA PHE A 407 4.12 -21.10 10.63
C PHE A 407 3.55 -21.17 12.05
N ASP A 408 3.28 -20.05 12.71
CA ASP A 408 2.64 -20.05 14.03
C ASP A 408 1.27 -20.71 13.95
N GLY A 409 0.46 -20.36 12.94
CA GLY A 409 -0.84 -21.00 12.70
C GLY A 409 -0.72 -22.50 12.40
N PHE A 410 0.27 -22.91 11.61
CA PHE A 410 0.46 -24.33 11.31
C PHE A 410 0.96 -25.15 12.51
N TYR A 411 1.85 -24.59 13.33
CA TYR A 411 2.48 -25.34 14.42
C TYR A 411 1.71 -25.29 15.73
N TYR A 412 0.96 -24.20 15.98
CA TYR A 412 0.27 -23.97 17.25
C TYR A 412 -1.25 -23.85 17.08
N GLY A 413 -1.77 -24.00 15.86
CA GLY A 413 -3.20 -23.97 15.58
C GLY A 413 -3.84 -22.65 15.96
N GLU A 414 -4.96 -22.72 16.68
CA GLU A 414 -5.72 -21.57 17.15
C GLU A 414 -4.89 -20.60 18.00
N GLU A 415 -4.07 -21.09 18.94
CA GLU A 415 -3.17 -20.26 19.76
C GLU A 415 -2.19 -19.44 18.90
N GLY A 416 -1.71 -20.04 17.80
CA GLY A 416 -0.86 -19.37 16.82
C GLY A 416 -1.56 -18.18 16.15
N VAL A 417 -2.86 -18.31 15.88
CA VAL A 417 -3.71 -17.25 15.32
C VAL A 417 -4.03 -16.19 16.39
N LEU A 418 -4.42 -16.61 17.60
CA LEU A 418 -4.76 -15.70 18.71
C LEU A 418 -3.56 -14.81 19.10
N ARG A 419 -2.34 -15.33 19.04
CA ARG A 419 -1.12 -14.53 19.22
C ARG A 419 -1.00 -13.38 18.21
N ARG A 420 -1.56 -13.53 17.00
CA ARG A 420 -1.60 -12.46 16.00
C ARG A 420 -2.69 -11.46 16.31
N VAL A 421 -3.86 -11.92 16.71
CA VAL A 421 -4.97 -11.08 17.17
C VAL A 421 -4.57 -10.23 18.38
N ASN A 422 -3.69 -10.71 19.25
CA ASN A 422 -3.25 -9.96 20.43
C ASN A 422 -2.02 -9.05 20.20
N LEU A 423 -1.53 -8.94 18.97
CA LEU A 423 -0.28 -8.24 18.63
C LEU A 423 -0.28 -6.77 19.05
N LEU A 424 -1.37 -6.03 18.82
CA LEU A 424 -1.52 -4.62 19.23
C LEU A 424 -1.51 -4.44 20.76
N LYS A 425 -2.01 -5.42 21.52
CA LYS A 425 -2.10 -5.34 22.98
C LYS A 425 -0.73 -5.55 23.64
N GLU A 426 0.07 -6.44 23.07
CA GLU A 426 1.36 -6.88 23.64
C GLU A 426 2.52 -5.94 23.32
N ILE A 427 2.52 -5.28 22.16
CA ILE A 427 3.67 -4.50 21.69
C ILE A 427 3.48 -3.01 22.02
N LYS A 428 4.45 -2.43 22.74
CA LYS A 428 4.38 -1.02 23.17
C LYS A 428 4.37 -0.05 21.98
N LEU A 429 4.98 -0.41 20.83
CA LEU A 429 4.99 0.42 19.61
C LEU A 429 3.61 0.91 19.24
N PHE A 430 2.63 0.00 19.22
CA PHE A 430 1.28 0.33 18.78
C PHE A 430 0.58 1.31 19.72
N ARG A 431 0.93 1.29 21.02
CA ARG A 431 0.38 2.22 22.02
C ARG A 431 0.90 3.66 21.88
N ILE A 432 2.06 3.85 21.27
CA ILE A 432 2.66 5.17 21.03
C ILE A 432 2.72 5.54 19.55
N SER A 433 2.18 4.67 18.68
CA SER A 433 2.27 4.81 17.23
C SER A 433 1.56 6.06 16.71
N ASP A 434 0.49 6.47 17.38
CA ASP A 434 -0.24 7.71 17.13
C ASP A 434 0.64 8.95 17.32
N LYS A 435 1.34 9.03 18.45
CA LYS A 435 2.25 10.14 18.76
C LYS A 435 3.46 10.13 17.84
N LEU A 436 4.06 8.95 17.64
CA LEU A 436 5.20 8.79 16.74
C LEU A 436 4.83 9.22 15.32
N PHE A 437 3.68 8.78 14.80
CA PHE A 437 3.22 9.17 13.48
C PHE A 437 3.11 10.68 13.34
N VAL A 438 2.48 11.36 14.29
CA VAL A 438 2.30 12.83 14.26
C VAL A 438 3.65 13.56 14.30
N ILE A 439 4.59 13.12 15.14
CA ILE A 439 5.93 13.72 15.24
C ILE A 439 6.68 13.53 13.92
N VAL A 440 6.75 12.30 13.43
CA VAL A 440 7.50 11.98 12.20
C VAL A 440 6.88 12.68 11.00
N LEU A 441 5.54 12.72 10.89
CA LEU A 441 4.86 13.47 9.84
C LEU A 441 5.20 14.96 9.90
N GLY A 442 5.26 15.56 11.10
CA GLY A 442 5.70 16.94 11.29
C GLY A 442 7.12 17.18 10.79
N LEU A 443 8.08 16.34 11.21
CA LEU A 443 9.47 16.40 10.76
C LEU A 443 9.58 16.28 9.23
N VAL A 444 8.98 15.25 8.65
CA VAL A 444 9.04 15.00 7.20
C VAL A 444 8.38 16.12 6.41
N THR A 445 7.23 16.64 6.87
CA THR A 445 6.56 17.75 6.21
C THR A 445 7.41 19.01 6.29
N GLY A 446 8.04 19.29 7.43
CA GLY A 446 8.97 20.41 7.60
C GLY A 446 10.12 20.35 6.60
N GLU A 447 10.78 19.20 6.52
CA GLU A 447 11.94 18.99 5.64
C GLU A 447 11.53 19.08 4.16
N THR A 448 10.37 18.52 3.81
CA THR A 448 9.83 18.61 2.45
C THR A 448 9.59 20.06 2.05
N ILE A 449 8.98 20.86 2.94
CA ILE A 449 8.69 22.26 2.66
C ILE A 449 9.98 23.07 2.60
N PHE A 450 10.92 22.85 3.51
CA PHE A 450 12.25 23.46 3.46
C PHE A 450 12.92 23.18 2.11
N ARG A 451 12.92 21.90 1.69
CA ARG A 451 13.49 21.47 0.42
C ARG A 451 12.86 22.16 -0.79
N ILE A 452 11.53 22.22 -0.85
CA ILE A 452 10.83 22.88 -1.96
C ILE A 452 11.11 24.39 -1.97
N LEU A 453 11.12 25.06 -0.81
CA LEU A 453 11.41 26.49 -0.71
C LEU A 453 12.86 26.83 -1.10
N THR A 454 13.81 25.94 -0.77
CA THR A 454 15.21 26.06 -1.21
C THR A 454 15.33 25.91 -2.73
N MET A 455 14.62 24.96 -3.35
CA MET A 455 14.57 24.84 -4.82
C MET A 455 13.99 26.10 -5.49
N LEU A 456 13.07 26.79 -4.82
CA LEU A 456 12.48 28.05 -5.27
C LEU A 456 13.37 29.28 -5.03
N GLN A 457 14.53 29.12 -4.39
CA GLN A 457 15.42 30.23 -4.02
C GLN A 457 14.70 31.32 -3.17
N VAL A 458 13.82 30.90 -2.26
CA VAL A 458 13.08 31.85 -1.38
C VAL A 458 14.02 32.40 -0.30
N ASP A 459 14.30 33.71 -0.32
CA ASP A 459 15.25 34.36 0.59
C ASP A 459 14.93 34.20 2.09
N LYS A 460 13.64 34.13 2.47
CA LYS A 460 13.20 34.03 3.87
C LYS A 460 12.41 32.75 4.15
N ILE A 461 13.08 31.61 4.00
CA ILE A 461 12.51 30.27 4.19
C ILE A 461 11.74 30.15 5.52
N THR A 462 12.31 30.63 6.62
CA THR A 462 11.73 30.54 7.97
C THR A 462 10.41 31.31 8.13
N SER A 463 10.24 32.42 7.42
CA SER A 463 8.99 33.19 7.44
C SER A 463 7.93 32.56 6.54
N GLY A 464 8.32 32.03 5.37
CA GLY A 464 7.43 31.32 4.46
C GLY A 464 6.89 30.03 5.09
N SER A 465 7.74 29.27 5.77
CA SER A 465 7.36 28.04 6.48
C SER A 465 6.39 28.30 7.65
N ALA A 466 6.52 29.43 8.35
CA ALA A 466 5.60 29.82 9.43
C ALA A 466 4.20 30.15 8.90
N GLY A 467 4.10 30.83 7.75
CA GLY A 467 2.82 31.08 7.08
C GLY A 467 2.09 29.78 6.69
N LEU A 468 2.83 28.78 6.22
CA LEU A 468 2.28 27.46 5.90
C LEU A 468 1.76 26.72 7.15
N LEU A 469 2.36 26.95 8.32
CA LEU A 469 1.85 26.41 9.58
C LEU A 469 0.51 27.05 10.00
N VAL A 470 0.29 28.32 9.69
CA VAL A 470 -1.02 28.96 9.90
C VAL A 470 -2.08 28.32 9.02
N LEU A 471 -1.77 28.07 7.74
CA LEU A 471 -2.66 27.35 6.83
C LEU A 471 -2.94 25.93 7.30
N PHE A 472 -1.96 25.21 7.85
CA PHE A 472 -2.16 23.91 8.48
C PHE A 472 -3.21 23.95 9.59
N VAL A 473 -3.17 24.97 10.46
CA VAL A 473 -4.16 25.15 11.54
C VAL A 473 -5.54 25.48 10.96
N ILE A 474 -5.62 26.33 9.94
CA ILE A 474 -6.88 26.68 9.26
C ILE A 474 -7.50 25.45 8.60
N PHE A 475 -6.74 24.66 7.84
CA PHE A 475 -7.23 23.44 7.23
C PHE A 475 -7.72 22.44 8.27
N ASN A 476 -6.99 22.26 9.37
CA ASN A 476 -7.45 21.44 10.48
C ASN A 476 -8.79 21.91 11.05
N TYR A 477 -8.97 23.22 11.22
CA TYR A 477 -10.24 23.79 11.67
C TYR A 477 -11.38 23.50 10.69
N LEU A 478 -11.17 23.72 9.40
CA LEU A 478 -12.16 23.48 8.34
C LEU A 478 -12.56 21.99 8.28
N ILE A 479 -11.58 21.08 8.29
CA ILE A 479 -11.85 19.63 8.25
C ILE A 479 -12.63 19.19 9.50
N ARG A 480 -12.26 19.68 10.69
CA ARG A 480 -12.99 19.39 11.95
C ARG A 480 -14.41 19.96 11.96
N LYS A 481 -14.69 21.01 11.18
CA LYS A 481 -16.04 21.54 10.95
C LYS A 481 -16.85 20.76 9.91
N GLY A 482 -16.27 19.71 9.32
CA GLY A 482 -16.94 18.86 8.34
C GLY A 482 -16.86 19.37 6.90
N VAL A 483 -15.99 20.35 6.60
CA VAL A 483 -15.74 20.77 5.23
C VAL A 483 -15.03 19.63 4.50
N LYS A 484 -15.59 19.24 3.34
CA LYS A 484 -15.03 18.17 2.50
C LYS A 484 -13.67 18.56 1.94
N ILE A 485 -12.71 17.65 1.98
CA ILE A 485 -11.33 17.89 1.52
C ILE A 485 -11.32 18.28 0.04
N GLU A 486 -12.17 17.67 -0.77
CA GLU A 486 -12.30 17.92 -2.21
C GLU A 486 -12.71 19.37 -2.49
N LEU A 487 -13.55 19.96 -1.63
CA LEU A 487 -13.95 21.37 -1.73
C LEU A 487 -12.79 22.31 -1.38
N ILE A 488 -11.98 21.94 -0.38
CA ILE A 488 -10.79 22.71 -0.03
C ILE A 488 -9.79 22.67 -1.19
N ILE A 489 -9.54 21.49 -1.78
CA ILE A 489 -8.67 21.33 -2.95
C ILE A 489 -9.18 22.18 -4.11
N LEU A 490 -10.47 22.13 -4.43
CA LEU A 490 -11.06 22.94 -5.50
C LEU A 490 -10.87 24.45 -5.23
N ALA A 491 -11.08 24.89 -3.99
CA ALA A 491 -10.86 26.28 -3.60
C ALA A 491 -9.39 26.70 -3.76
N LEU A 492 -8.43 25.81 -3.46
CA LEU A 492 -7.00 26.07 -3.68
C LEU A 492 -6.68 26.27 -5.17
N TYR A 493 -7.23 25.45 -6.06
CA TYR A 493 -7.06 25.66 -7.51
C TYR A 493 -7.63 27.00 -7.96
N LEU A 494 -8.86 27.31 -7.56
CA LEU A 494 -9.53 28.56 -7.96
C LEU A 494 -8.79 29.79 -7.43
N LEU A 495 -8.38 29.79 -6.16
CA LEU A 495 -7.64 30.91 -5.55
C LEU A 495 -6.31 31.16 -6.26
N ASN A 496 -5.57 30.10 -6.56
CA ASN A 496 -4.27 30.21 -7.24
C ASN A 496 -4.43 30.64 -8.71
N ILE A 497 -5.47 30.17 -9.42
CA ILE A 497 -5.79 30.66 -10.77
C ILE A 497 -6.17 32.15 -10.74
N VAL A 498 -6.91 32.62 -9.74
CA VAL A 498 -7.20 34.05 -9.58
C VAL A 498 -5.91 34.84 -9.31
N PHE A 499 -5.00 34.29 -8.51
CA PHE A 499 -3.69 34.90 -8.25
C PHE A 499 -2.84 35.07 -9.52
N LEU A 500 -2.96 34.15 -10.49
CA LEU A 500 -2.35 34.26 -11.82
C LEU A 500 -2.77 35.54 -12.58
N ILE A 501 -3.96 36.08 -12.31
CA ILE A 501 -4.47 37.32 -12.94
C ILE A 501 -3.73 38.55 -12.38
N PHE A 502 -3.25 38.48 -11.14
CA PHE A 502 -2.63 39.60 -10.44
C PHE A 502 -1.09 39.58 -10.45
N VAL A 503 -0.48 38.52 -10.97
CA VAL A 503 0.99 38.33 -11.05
C VAL A 503 1.45 38.32 -12.48
#